data_AF-A0A1F4C4A4-F1
#
_entry.id   AF-A0A1F4C4A4-F1
#
_cell.length_a   1.000
_cell.length_b   1.000
_cell.length_c   1.000
_cell.angle_alpha   90.00
_cell.angle_beta   90.00
_cell.angle_gamma   90.00
#
_symmetry.space_group_name_H-M   'P 1'
#
loop_
_entity.id
_entity.type
_entity.pdbx_description
1 polymer ?
#
loop_
_entity_poly.entity_id
_entity_poly.type
_entity_poly.pdbx_seq_one_letter_code
_entity_poly.pdbx_strand_id
1 'polypeptide(L)'
;MNTLTIATLHQNLVKAAFAALLMLLPARLMAADAAPADKLSDGDKQCLGCHGFDGLKKELPGGKVLSLHVQGDGFAKSVHGAIGCASCHADVDLKTHSHKPKTIVSGREYSVAMTKVCGGCHAEALKQNETSVHATLLASGNPSAPICTDCHGSHTVTPKTAYDTCVGCHLAAMDAHQKWLPNAGLHLEVVSCAACHAPAAQRMVDLRLYDGAAKKWVAEKEGKPEFEKMARAVDTDGNGLDALELRKLIGQINRDEAAQPKNLRGRIELRTGGEAHQLSGKSKAIKDCAICHRQGAEPFQNVAISIFSADGKPLRYKAQKEVLGSVLSVDSLREFYAVGGTRNVLLYILLVLAVLAGLAVPIGHQVLKIIVKGELERAARQDKAAKGRDQP
;
A
#
# COMPACT_ATOMS: atom_id res chain seq x y z
N MET A 1 5.61 -63.14 30.84
CA MET A 1 5.24 -63.13 29.41
C MET A 1 4.92 -61.70 29.05
N ASN A 2 5.80 -61.06 28.28
CA ASN A 2 5.97 -59.60 28.20
C ASN A 2 4.98 -58.92 27.24
N THR A 3 4.23 -57.95 27.74
CA THR A 3 3.37 -57.00 27.01
C THR A 3 4.14 -55.79 26.45
N LEU A 4 5.47 -55.86 26.38
CA LEU A 4 6.36 -54.72 26.06
C LEU A 4 6.89 -54.70 24.61
N THR A 5 6.45 -55.60 23.72
CA THR A 5 7.00 -55.74 22.36
C THR A 5 6.14 -55.22 21.22
N ILE A 6 4.86 -54.88 21.45
CA ILE A 6 3.95 -54.45 20.37
C ILE A 6 3.96 -52.92 20.17
N ALA A 7 4.13 -52.14 21.24
CA ALA A 7 4.10 -50.67 21.16
C ALA A 7 5.34 -50.07 20.47
N THR A 8 6.50 -50.71 20.58
CA THR A 8 7.75 -50.26 19.95
C THR A 8 7.80 -50.59 18.46
N LEU A 9 7.12 -51.64 18.00
CA LEU A 9 7.05 -52.00 16.59
C LEU A 9 6.19 -51.00 15.78
N HIS A 10 5.08 -50.53 16.37
CA HIS A 10 4.21 -49.53 15.73
C HIS A 10 4.88 -48.15 15.62
N GLN A 11 5.64 -47.72 16.63
CA GLN A 11 6.33 -46.43 16.58
C GLN A 11 7.47 -46.40 15.54
N ASN A 12 8.15 -47.53 15.30
CA ASN A 12 9.22 -47.60 14.32
C ASN A 12 8.71 -47.72 12.88
N LEU A 13 7.57 -48.38 12.65
CA LEU A 13 6.92 -48.44 11.33
C LEU A 13 6.32 -47.10 10.89
N VAL A 14 5.73 -46.34 11.83
CA VAL A 14 5.20 -44.99 11.54
C VAL A 14 6.33 -43.99 11.26
N LYS A 15 7.48 -44.10 11.95
CA LYS A 15 8.66 -43.27 11.68
C LYS A 15 9.34 -43.63 10.34
N ALA A 16 9.38 -44.90 9.96
CA ALA A 16 9.91 -45.33 8.66
C ALA A 16 9.02 -44.87 7.48
N ALA A 17 7.70 -44.87 7.65
CA ALA A 17 6.76 -44.34 6.65
C ALA A 17 6.88 -42.82 6.47
N PHE A 18 7.18 -42.07 7.54
CA PHE A 18 7.43 -40.61 7.45
C PHE A 18 8.79 -40.25 6.84
N ALA A 19 9.82 -41.09 7.05
CA ALA A 19 11.14 -40.88 6.45
C ALA A 19 11.18 -41.21 4.95
N ALA A 20 10.40 -42.20 4.50
CA ALA A 20 10.34 -42.58 3.08
C ALA A 20 9.49 -41.61 2.23
N LEU A 21 8.48 -40.94 2.81
CA LEU A 21 7.66 -39.95 2.10
C LEU A 21 8.40 -38.62 1.87
N LEU A 22 9.47 -38.34 2.63
CA LEU A 22 10.30 -37.14 2.46
C LEU A 22 11.34 -37.25 1.32
N MET A 23 11.59 -38.46 0.78
CA MET A 23 12.59 -38.69 -0.26
C MET A 23 12.01 -38.75 -1.70
N LEU A 24 10.72 -38.51 -1.87
CA LEU A 24 10.04 -38.45 -3.18
C LEU A 24 9.53 -37.05 -3.55
N LEU A 25 10.07 -35.99 -2.94
CA LEU A 25 9.96 -34.67 -3.55
C LEU A 25 10.93 -34.62 -4.73
N PRO A 26 10.48 -34.38 -5.97
CA PRO A 26 11.40 -33.93 -6.99
C PRO A 26 12.03 -32.65 -6.45
N ALA A 27 13.36 -32.64 -6.35
CA ALA A 27 14.13 -31.43 -6.23
C ALA A 27 13.79 -30.57 -7.46
N ARG A 28 12.71 -29.79 -7.37
CA ARG A 28 12.55 -28.60 -8.18
C ARG A 28 13.72 -27.75 -7.75
N LEU A 29 14.80 -27.78 -8.55
CA LEU A 29 15.69 -26.64 -8.63
C LEU A 29 14.76 -25.43 -8.65
N MET A 30 14.88 -24.60 -7.63
CA MET A 30 14.52 -23.20 -7.75
C MET A 30 15.49 -22.63 -8.79
N ALA A 31 15.21 -22.91 -10.08
CA ALA A 31 15.52 -21.97 -11.10
C ALA A 31 14.74 -20.72 -10.68
N ALA A 32 15.44 -19.80 -10.02
CA ALA A 32 15.01 -18.42 -10.04
C ALA A 32 14.78 -18.12 -11.52
N ASP A 33 13.53 -17.85 -11.90
CA ASP A 33 13.20 -17.39 -13.24
C ASP A 33 14.07 -16.16 -13.52
N ALA A 34 15.20 -16.40 -14.17
CA ALA A 34 15.96 -15.37 -14.86
C ALA A 34 15.04 -14.89 -15.97
N ALA A 35 14.31 -13.81 -15.70
CA ALA A 35 13.64 -13.05 -16.74
C ALA A 35 14.67 -12.79 -17.85
N PRO A 36 14.31 -12.95 -19.13
CA PRO A 36 15.29 -13.06 -20.20
C PRO A 36 16.10 -11.76 -20.33
N ALA A 37 17.42 -11.91 -20.48
CA ALA A 37 18.40 -10.87 -20.79
C ALA A 37 18.15 -10.13 -22.13
N ASP A 38 17.03 -10.41 -22.81
CA ASP A 38 16.64 -9.87 -24.11
C ASP A 38 16.13 -8.41 -24.07
N LYS A 39 16.05 -7.78 -22.90
CA LYS A 39 15.62 -6.37 -22.78
C LYS A 39 16.76 -5.35 -22.79
N LEU A 40 18.01 -5.78 -22.71
CA LEU A 40 19.16 -4.89 -22.67
C LEU A 40 19.60 -4.52 -24.09
N SER A 41 19.88 -3.24 -24.32
CA SER A 41 20.44 -2.79 -25.60
C SER A 41 21.87 -3.31 -25.78
N ASP A 42 22.35 -3.35 -27.03
CA ASP A 42 23.74 -3.74 -27.29
C ASP A 42 24.75 -2.77 -26.66
N GLY A 43 24.36 -1.50 -26.48
CA GLY A 43 25.14 -0.53 -25.71
C GLY A 43 25.25 -0.92 -24.24
N ASP A 44 24.13 -1.32 -23.61
CA ASP A 44 24.13 -1.74 -22.20
C ASP A 44 24.95 -3.01 -21.99
N LYS A 45 24.88 -3.97 -22.94
CA LYS A 45 25.69 -5.19 -22.91
C LYS A 45 27.19 -4.88 -22.95
N GLN A 46 27.62 -3.86 -23.68
CA GLN A 46 29.03 -3.43 -23.70
C GLN A 46 29.47 -2.88 -22.33
N CYS A 47 28.63 -2.05 -21.69
CA CYS A 47 28.90 -1.55 -20.34
C CYS A 47 28.98 -2.70 -19.33
N LEU A 48 27.99 -3.61 -19.36
CA LEU A 48 27.86 -4.74 -18.45
C LEU A 48 28.88 -5.86 -18.72
N GLY A 49 29.53 -5.90 -19.88
CA GLY A 49 30.65 -6.80 -20.14
C GLY A 49 31.80 -6.62 -19.14
N CYS A 50 31.99 -5.40 -18.64
CA CYS A 50 32.93 -5.10 -17.56
C CYS A 50 32.21 -4.84 -16.23
N HIS A 51 31.20 -3.95 -16.23
CA HIS A 51 30.50 -3.54 -15.01
C HIS A 51 29.55 -4.60 -14.43
N GLY A 52 29.22 -5.65 -15.18
CA GLY A 52 28.43 -6.78 -14.69
C GLY A 52 29.22 -7.77 -13.86
N PHE A 53 30.56 -7.66 -13.81
CA PHE A 53 31.41 -8.61 -13.10
C PHE A 53 31.36 -8.39 -11.59
N ASP A 54 31.11 -9.46 -10.83
CA ASP A 54 31.09 -9.42 -9.37
C ASP A 54 32.47 -9.07 -8.80
N GLY A 55 32.50 -8.08 -7.91
CA GLY A 55 33.74 -7.63 -7.27
C GLY A 55 34.54 -6.60 -8.06
N LEU A 56 34.06 -6.13 -9.22
CA LEU A 56 34.64 -4.96 -9.88
C LEU A 56 34.58 -3.75 -8.94
N LYS A 57 35.74 -3.14 -8.70
CA LYS A 57 35.89 -2.09 -7.69
C LYS A 57 36.95 -1.07 -8.07
N LYS A 58 36.87 0.11 -7.46
CA LYS A 58 37.85 1.20 -7.54
C LYS A 58 38.33 1.57 -6.14
N GLU A 59 39.63 1.69 -5.99
CA GLU A 59 40.21 2.28 -4.79
C GLU A 59 40.07 3.80 -4.82
N LEU A 60 39.64 4.35 -3.70
CA LEU A 60 39.43 5.77 -3.46
C LEU A 60 40.50 6.30 -2.48
N PRO A 61 40.69 7.63 -2.42
CA PRO A 61 41.57 8.23 -1.42
C PRO A 61 41.27 7.75 0.00
N GLY A 62 42.33 7.52 0.79
CA GLY A 62 42.20 7.02 2.16
C GLY A 62 41.90 5.52 2.28
N GLY A 63 42.18 4.72 1.24
CA GLY A 63 42.04 3.26 1.26
C GLY A 63 40.60 2.75 1.21
N LYS A 64 39.63 3.64 0.94
CA LYS A 64 38.22 3.25 0.76
C LYS A 64 38.03 2.56 -0.59
N VAL A 65 37.03 1.69 -0.67
CA VAL A 65 36.72 0.94 -1.90
C VAL A 65 35.31 1.30 -2.36
N LEU A 66 35.17 1.60 -3.64
CA LEU A 66 33.90 1.79 -4.34
C LEU A 66 33.62 0.58 -5.23
N SER A 67 32.48 -0.08 -5.02
CA SER A 67 32.00 -1.08 -5.97
C SER A 67 31.61 -0.40 -7.28
N LEU A 68 32.05 -0.96 -8.40
CA LEU A 68 31.64 -0.57 -9.74
C LEU A 68 30.70 -1.61 -10.38
N HIS A 69 30.38 -2.68 -9.65
CA HIS A 69 29.50 -3.75 -10.11
C HIS A 69 28.05 -3.27 -10.24
N VAL A 70 27.39 -3.68 -11.32
CA VAL A 70 25.98 -3.44 -11.63
C VAL A 70 25.32 -4.75 -12.01
N GLN A 71 24.24 -5.10 -11.31
CA GLN A 71 23.45 -6.28 -11.63
C GLN A 71 22.62 -6.04 -12.90
N GLY A 72 23.01 -6.66 -14.01
CA GLY A 72 22.36 -6.50 -15.31
C GLY A 72 20.85 -6.79 -15.29
N ASP A 73 20.45 -7.91 -14.68
CA ASP A 73 19.03 -8.28 -14.55
C ASP A 73 18.23 -7.29 -13.69
N GLY A 74 18.86 -6.74 -12.65
CA GLY A 74 18.26 -5.72 -11.80
C GLY A 74 18.03 -4.41 -12.56
N PHE A 75 19.00 -4.03 -13.40
CA PHE A 75 18.86 -2.86 -14.28
C PHE A 75 17.82 -3.06 -15.37
N ALA A 76 17.80 -4.22 -16.03
CA ALA A 76 16.82 -4.56 -17.06
C ALA A 76 15.37 -4.51 -16.55
N LYS A 77 15.15 -4.77 -15.26
CA LYS A 77 13.84 -4.70 -14.58
C LYS A 77 13.51 -3.33 -14.00
N SER A 78 14.44 -2.38 -14.05
CA SER A 78 14.20 -1.02 -13.54
C SER A 78 13.33 -0.22 -14.50
N VAL A 79 12.73 0.88 -14.00
CA VAL A 79 11.95 1.80 -14.87
C VAL A 79 12.81 2.50 -15.92
N HIS A 80 14.13 2.39 -15.83
CA HIS A 80 15.10 2.96 -16.76
C HIS A 80 15.79 1.90 -17.64
N GLY A 81 15.42 0.62 -17.54
CA GLY A 81 16.02 -0.42 -18.38
C GLY A 81 15.89 -0.12 -19.88
N ALA A 82 14.81 0.56 -20.29
CA ALA A 82 14.56 0.93 -21.69
C ALA A 82 15.41 2.11 -22.22
N ILE A 83 15.97 2.96 -21.36
CA ILE A 83 16.76 4.14 -21.79
C ILE A 83 18.28 3.87 -21.79
N GLY A 84 18.71 2.77 -21.17
CA GLY A 84 20.10 2.33 -21.16
C GLY A 84 21.07 3.16 -20.32
N CYS A 85 22.29 2.66 -20.15
CA CYS A 85 23.32 3.24 -19.28
C CYS A 85 23.73 4.66 -19.71
N ALA A 86 23.89 4.86 -21.02
CA ALA A 86 24.35 6.13 -21.61
C ALA A 86 23.41 7.31 -21.34
N SER A 87 22.12 7.06 -21.09
CA SER A 87 21.16 8.13 -20.75
C SER A 87 21.48 8.80 -19.43
N CYS A 88 22.06 8.07 -18.47
CA CYS A 88 22.51 8.64 -17.20
C CYS A 88 24.01 8.95 -17.18
N HIS A 89 24.80 8.18 -17.92
CA HIS A 89 26.25 8.31 -18.03
C HIS A 89 26.66 8.95 -19.36
N ALA A 90 25.98 10.01 -19.77
CA ALA A 90 26.20 10.67 -21.06
C ALA A 90 27.60 11.30 -21.18
N ASP A 91 28.30 11.53 -20.06
CA ASP A 91 29.67 12.03 -20.02
C ASP A 91 30.74 10.93 -20.20
N VAL A 92 30.33 9.67 -20.38
CA VAL A 92 31.23 8.51 -20.49
C VAL A 92 31.50 8.15 -21.95
N ASP A 93 32.77 8.23 -22.34
CA ASP A 93 33.28 7.64 -23.57
C ASP A 93 33.85 6.24 -23.29
N LEU A 94 33.24 5.22 -23.90
CA LEU A 94 33.61 3.81 -23.74
C LEU A 94 35.10 3.56 -24.04
N LYS A 95 35.68 4.30 -24.99
CA LYS A 95 37.09 4.11 -25.42
C LYS A 95 38.10 4.64 -24.41
N THR A 96 37.73 5.63 -23.59
CA THR A 96 38.70 6.38 -22.79
C THR A 96 38.43 6.33 -21.28
N HIS A 97 37.20 6.03 -20.84
CA HIS A 97 36.82 6.11 -19.43
C HIS A 97 37.58 5.13 -18.51
N SER A 98 37.99 3.97 -19.03
CA SER A 98 38.79 2.97 -18.30
C SER A 98 40.25 3.39 -18.13
N HIS A 99 40.77 4.20 -19.06
CA HIS A 99 42.19 4.58 -19.13
C HIS A 99 42.47 5.99 -18.58
N LYS A 100 41.45 6.84 -18.51
CA LYS A 100 41.50 8.17 -17.86
C LYS A 100 40.44 8.25 -16.76
N PRO A 101 40.61 7.50 -15.66
CA PRO A 101 39.58 7.41 -14.64
C PRO A 101 39.36 8.77 -13.96
N LYS A 102 38.09 9.13 -13.78
CA LYS A 102 37.68 10.30 -13.02
C LYS A 102 38.19 10.20 -11.58
N THR A 103 38.72 11.29 -11.05
CA THR A 103 39.04 11.38 -9.62
C THR A 103 37.74 11.40 -8.84
N ILE A 104 37.51 10.36 -8.04
CA ILE A 104 36.36 10.25 -7.14
C ILE A 104 36.89 10.39 -5.72
N VAL A 105 36.50 11.47 -5.05
CA VAL A 105 36.92 11.75 -3.66
C VAL A 105 36.24 10.78 -2.70
N SER A 106 34.93 10.57 -2.87
CA SER A 106 34.17 9.55 -2.15
C SER A 106 32.99 9.07 -2.99
N GLY A 107 32.53 7.83 -2.75
CA GLY A 107 31.32 7.32 -3.39
C GLY A 107 30.10 8.20 -3.11
N ARG A 108 29.98 8.72 -1.88
CA ARG A 108 28.86 9.60 -1.49
C ARG A 108 28.85 10.91 -2.27
N GLU A 109 29.99 11.59 -2.34
CA GLU A 109 30.10 12.85 -3.10
C GLU A 109 29.81 12.64 -4.58
N TYR A 110 30.27 11.52 -5.14
CA TYR A 110 29.93 11.13 -6.51
C TYR A 110 28.43 10.91 -6.69
N SER A 111 27.77 10.16 -5.80
CA SER A 111 26.32 9.96 -5.86
C SER A 111 25.53 11.26 -5.72
N VAL A 112 25.96 12.17 -4.84
CA VAL A 112 25.35 13.51 -4.70
C VAL A 112 25.50 14.30 -6.00
N ALA A 113 26.68 14.32 -6.61
CA ALA A 113 26.91 15.00 -7.89
C ALA A 113 26.02 14.43 -9.01
N MET A 114 25.81 13.12 -9.03
CA MET A 114 24.98 12.42 -10.02
C MET A 114 23.48 12.73 -9.90
N THR A 115 23.00 13.30 -8.80
CA THR A 115 21.58 13.69 -8.65
C THR A 115 21.11 14.68 -9.73
N LYS A 116 22.02 15.51 -10.25
CA LYS A 116 21.72 16.48 -11.31
C LYS A 116 21.28 15.81 -12.61
N VAL A 117 21.77 14.61 -12.89
CA VAL A 117 21.40 13.85 -14.09
C VAL A 117 19.91 13.51 -14.07
N CYS A 118 19.35 13.19 -12.90
CA CYS A 118 17.93 12.93 -12.75
C CYS A 118 17.09 14.14 -13.21
N GLY A 119 17.56 15.36 -12.95
CA GLY A 119 16.89 16.60 -13.34
C GLY A 119 16.79 16.85 -14.85
N GLY A 120 17.63 16.18 -15.66
CA GLY A 120 17.56 16.29 -17.13
C GLY A 120 16.21 15.81 -17.69
N CYS A 121 15.58 14.83 -17.03
CA CYS A 121 14.24 14.34 -17.37
C CYS A 121 13.19 14.59 -16.27
N HIS A 122 13.59 14.65 -15.01
CA HIS A 122 12.72 14.84 -13.84
C HIS A 122 12.89 16.21 -13.19
N ALA A 123 12.92 17.27 -14.01
CA ALA A 123 13.16 18.64 -13.56
C ALA A 123 12.20 19.08 -12.43
N GLU A 124 10.91 18.75 -12.53
CA GLU A 124 9.92 19.14 -11.52
C GLU A 124 10.14 18.42 -10.18
N ALA A 125 10.42 17.12 -10.20
CA ALA A 125 10.70 16.36 -8.98
C ALA A 125 12.00 16.83 -8.31
N LEU A 126 13.03 17.16 -9.10
CA LEU A 126 14.27 17.73 -8.58
C LEU A 126 14.01 19.09 -7.91
N LYS A 127 13.29 19.98 -8.58
CA LYS A 127 12.91 21.30 -8.05
C LYS A 127 12.12 21.18 -6.75
N GLN A 128 11.18 20.24 -6.67
CA GLN A 128 10.42 19.98 -5.44
C GLN A 128 11.32 19.42 -4.33
N ASN A 129 12.22 18.49 -4.65
CA ASN A 129 13.18 17.95 -3.70
C ASN A 129 14.13 19.02 -3.14
N GLU A 130 14.55 20.00 -3.94
CA GLU A 130 15.40 21.12 -3.48
C GLU A 130 14.77 21.93 -2.34
N THR A 131 13.43 21.97 -2.28
CA THR A 131 12.69 22.64 -1.19
C THR A 131 12.51 21.76 0.06
N SER A 132 12.91 20.50 -0.01
CA SER A 132 12.68 19.53 1.06
C SER A 132 13.63 19.71 2.24
N VAL A 133 13.22 19.16 3.38
CA VAL A 133 14.08 19.05 4.57
C VAL A 133 15.32 18.18 4.29
N HIS A 134 15.20 17.17 3.43
CA HIS A 134 16.34 16.31 3.07
C HIS A 134 17.39 17.08 2.27
N ALA A 135 16.98 17.86 1.26
CA ALA A 135 17.91 18.73 0.53
C ALA A 135 18.52 19.81 1.43
N THR A 136 17.72 20.40 2.33
CA THR A 136 18.22 21.38 3.32
C THR A 136 19.32 20.77 4.21
N LEU A 137 19.10 19.55 4.72
CA LEU A 137 20.09 18.85 5.54
C LEU A 137 21.34 18.49 4.73
N LEU A 138 21.19 18.05 3.48
CA LEU A 138 22.30 17.74 2.59
C LEU A 138 23.16 18.98 2.33
N ALA A 139 22.53 20.12 2.02
CA ALA A 139 23.20 21.40 1.82
C ALA A 139 23.90 21.92 3.09
N SER A 140 23.40 21.54 4.27
CA SER A 140 24.03 21.82 5.56
C SER A 140 25.24 20.92 5.88
N GLY A 141 25.64 20.07 4.92
CA GLY A 141 26.79 19.17 5.07
C GLY A 141 26.47 17.85 5.77
N ASN A 142 25.20 17.48 5.94
CA ASN A 142 24.84 16.18 6.50
C ASN A 142 24.97 15.08 5.43
N PRO A 143 25.98 14.20 5.51
CA PRO A 143 26.19 13.17 4.49
C PRO A 143 25.12 12.07 4.50
N SER A 144 24.36 11.93 5.59
CA SER A 144 23.29 10.94 5.76
C SER A 144 21.93 11.43 5.25
N ALA A 145 21.80 12.69 4.84
CA ALA A 145 20.56 13.22 4.29
C ALA A 145 20.27 12.56 2.93
N PRO A 146 19.10 11.93 2.71
CA PRO A 146 18.90 11.08 1.55
C PRO A 146 18.85 11.88 0.23
N ILE A 147 19.33 11.26 -0.85
CA ILE A 147 19.21 11.70 -2.24
C ILE A 147 18.30 10.75 -3.04
N CYS A 148 18.07 11.05 -4.33
CA CYS A 148 17.18 10.28 -5.21
C CYS A 148 17.43 8.76 -5.15
N THR A 149 18.70 8.35 -5.17
CA THR A 149 19.09 6.95 -5.17
C THR A 149 18.93 6.25 -3.83
N ASP A 150 18.88 6.99 -2.71
CA ASP A 150 18.71 6.41 -1.38
C ASP A 150 17.28 5.88 -1.17
N CYS A 151 16.30 6.51 -1.82
CA CYS A 151 14.93 6.01 -1.86
C CYS A 151 14.71 5.05 -3.04
N HIS A 152 15.02 5.50 -4.26
CA HIS A 152 14.61 4.81 -5.49
C HIS A 152 15.57 3.68 -5.94
N GLY A 153 16.79 3.65 -5.41
CA GLY A 153 17.91 2.85 -5.93
C GLY A 153 18.66 3.57 -7.04
N SER A 154 19.92 3.17 -7.31
CA SER A 154 20.76 3.77 -8.36
C SER A 154 20.60 3.08 -9.71
N HIS A 155 20.84 1.77 -9.77
CA HIS A 155 20.75 0.96 -10.99
C HIS A 155 19.53 0.02 -11.00
N THR A 156 18.77 -0.01 -9.91
CA THR A 156 17.50 -0.74 -9.79
C THR A 156 16.38 0.26 -9.50
N VAL A 157 16.38 1.37 -10.26
CA VAL A 157 15.49 2.51 -10.02
C VAL A 157 14.04 2.03 -10.09
N THR A 158 13.33 2.21 -8.99
CA THR A 158 11.92 1.83 -8.88
C THR A 158 11.10 2.97 -8.26
N PRO A 159 9.82 3.11 -8.63
CA PRO A 159 8.92 3.98 -7.90
C PRO A 159 8.82 3.47 -6.45
N LYS A 160 8.84 4.39 -5.48
CA LYS A 160 8.67 4.03 -4.07
C LYS A 160 7.45 4.74 -3.52
N THR A 161 6.48 3.96 -3.10
CA THR A 161 5.29 4.42 -2.36
C THR A 161 5.17 3.72 -1.00
N ALA A 162 6.14 2.87 -0.66
CA ALA A 162 6.11 1.95 0.46
C ALA A 162 6.71 2.54 1.75
N TYR A 163 6.04 2.25 2.86
CA TYR A 163 6.44 2.58 4.23
C TYR A 163 7.92 2.25 4.53
N ASP A 164 8.37 1.08 4.10
CA ASP A 164 9.71 0.56 4.36
C ASP A 164 10.84 1.48 3.86
N THR A 165 10.58 2.24 2.79
CA THR A 165 11.56 3.18 2.23
C THR A 165 11.90 4.27 3.24
N CYS A 166 10.91 4.75 4.01
CA CYS A 166 11.10 5.83 4.95
C CYS A 166 11.72 5.33 6.26
N VAL A 167 11.25 4.18 6.78
CA VAL A 167 11.68 3.69 8.09
C VAL A 167 13.08 3.10 8.11
N GLY A 168 13.67 2.77 6.95
CA GLY A 168 15.08 2.39 6.87
C GLY A 168 16.03 3.44 7.49
N CYS A 169 15.69 4.72 7.36
CA CYS A 169 16.40 5.83 8.03
C CYS A 169 15.64 6.36 9.26
N HIS A 170 14.30 6.35 9.23
CA HIS A 170 13.46 6.88 10.31
C HIS A 170 13.05 5.81 11.33
N LEU A 171 14.03 5.09 11.90
CA LEU A 171 13.80 3.94 12.78
C LEU A 171 12.92 4.26 14.01
N ALA A 172 13.07 5.46 14.58
CA ALA A 172 12.29 5.92 15.74
C ALA A 172 10.93 6.54 15.37
N ALA A 173 10.50 6.47 14.10
CA ALA A 173 9.26 7.10 13.67
C ALA A 173 8.05 6.51 14.39
N MET A 174 7.93 5.18 14.47
CA MET A 174 6.73 4.56 15.03
C MET A 174 6.52 4.95 16.50
N ASP A 175 7.57 4.82 17.33
CA ASP A 175 7.53 5.20 18.74
C ASP A 175 7.19 6.69 18.93
N ALA A 176 7.69 7.55 18.06
CA ALA A 176 7.37 8.98 18.10
C ALA A 176 5.90 9.26 17.73
N HIS A 177 5.33 8.53 16.77
CA HIS A 177 3.94 8.70 16.35
C HIS A 177 2.96 8.11 17.38
N GLN A 178 3.27 6.96 17.99
CA GLN A 178 2.43 6.35 19.02
C GLN A 178 2.16 7.26 20.22
N LYS A 179 3.06 8.23 20.51
CA LYS A 179 2.89 9.18 21.61
C LYS A 179 1.71 10.15 21.43
N TRP A 180 1.28 10.41 20.20
CA TRP A 180 0.27 11.43 19.92
C TRP A 180 -0.80 11.00 18.93
N LEU A 181 -0.51 10.03 18.07
CA LEU A 181 -1.41 9.53 17.02
C LEU A 181 -2.14 8.28 17.52
N PRO A 182 -3.47 8.35 17.75
CA PRO A 182 -4.24 7.18 18.13
C PRO A 182 -4.16 6.08 17.07
N ASN A 183 -3.98 4.82 17.50
CA ASN A 183 -3.84 3.68 16.60
C ASN A 183 -2.79 3.90 15.49
N ALA A 184 -1.64 4.48 15.83
CA ALA A 184 -0.60 4.89 14.87
C ALA A 184 -0.23 3.80 13.84
N GLY A 185 -0.18 2.52 14.24
CA GLY A 185 0.10 1.42 13.32
C GLY A 185 -0.94 1.30 12.20
N LEU A 186 -2.23 1.27 12.56
CA LEU A 186 -3.33 1.23 11.59
C LEU A 186 -3.36 2.52 10.75
N HIS A 187 -3.13 3.67 11.38
CA HIS A 187 -3.13 4.96 10.69
C HIS A 187 -2.07 5.02 9.60
N LEU A 188 -0.83 4.59 9.90
CA LEU A 188 0.28 4.60 8.94
C LEU A 188 0.15 3.52 7.86
N GLU A 189 -0.71 2.52 8.06
CA GLU A 189 -1.07 1.56 7.02
C GLU A 189 -1.96 2.21 5.94
N VAL A 190 -2.88 3.10 6.34
CA VAL A 190 -3.84 3.73 5.43
C VAL A 190 -3.56 5.21 5.11
N VAL A 191 -2.50 5.79 5.67
CA VAL A 191 -2.06 7.16 5.35
C VAL A 191 -0.58 7.12 5.02
N SER A 192 -0.20 7.59 3.84
CA SER A 192 1.22 7.62 3.47
C SER A 192 1.99 8.70 4.24
N CYS A 193 3.28 8.45 4.48
CA CYS A 193 4.12 9.40 5.22
C CYS A 193 4.11 10.79 4.57
N ALA A 194 4.17 10.83 3.23
CA ALA A 194 4.15 12.06 2.46
C ALA A 194 2.83 12.84 2.62
N ALA A 195 1.69 12.19 2.87
CA ALA A 195 0.42 12.87 3.10
C ALA A 195 0.49 13.85 4.29
N CYS A 196 1.24 13.52 5.35
CA CYS A 196 1.44 14.41 6.50
C CYS A 196 2.71 15.25 6.38
N HIS A 197 3.75 14.70 5.76
CA HIS A 197 5.07 15.34 5.67
C HIS A 197 5.21 16.32 4.50
N ALA A 198 4.31 16.33 3.52
CA ALA A 198 4.23 17.36 2.48
C ALA A 198 2.98 18.23 2.71
N PRO A 199 2.98 19.16 3.68
CA PRO A 199 1.78 19.91 4.08
C PRO A 199 1.19 20.75 2.94
N ALA A 200 2.03 21.29 2.05
CA ALA A 200 1.60 22.08 0.90
C ALA A 200 1.01 21.25 -0.25
N ALA A 201 1.19 19.93 -0.22
CA ALA A 201 0.67 19.04 -1.26
C ALA A 201 -0.82 18.79 -1.08
N GLN A 202 -1.50 18.53 -2.18
CA GLN A 202 -2.90 18.09 -2.17
C GLN A 202 -3.00 16.58 -1.98
N ARG A 203 -4.06 16.13 -1.30
CA ARG A 203 -4.28 14.74 -0.92
C ARG A 203 -5.48 14.16 -1.67
N MET A 204 -5.52 12.84 -1.68
CA MET A 204 -6.61 12.08 -2.26
C MET A 204 -6.79 10.77 -1.52
N VAL A 205 -7.98 10.19 -1.66
CA VAL A 205 -8.21 8.78 -1.38
C VAL A 205 -7.85 7.98 -2.64
N ASP A 206 -6.81 7.16 -2.53
CA ASP A 206 -6.41 6.17 -3.52
C ASP A 206 -7.02 4.81 -3.15
N LEU A 207 -8.09 4.42 -3.85
CA LEU A 207 -8.74 3.12 -3.71
C LEU A 207 -7.98 2.09 -4.53
N ARG A 208 -7.04 1.41 -3.88
CA ARG A 208 -6.12 0.50 -4.58
C ARG A 208 -6.64 -0.93 -4.57
N LEU A 209 -6.55 -1.60 -5.72
CA LEU A 209 -6.95 -2.98 -5.86
C LEU A 209 -6.04 -3.91 -5.05
N TYR A 210 -6.67 -4.71 -4.20
CA TYR A 210 -6.02 -5.61 -3.26
C TYR A 210 -6.60 -7.02 -3.39
N ASP A 211 -5.69 -7.99 -3.40
CA ASP A 211 -6.03 -9.41 -3.32
C ASP A 211 -5.93 -9.84 -1.85
N GLY A 212 -7.09 -9.96 -1.20
CA GLY A 212 -7.19 -10.35 0.19
C GLY A 212 -6.73 -11.78 0.47
N ALA A 213 -6.85 -12.68 -0.52
CA ALA A 213 -6.41 -14.06 -0.38
C ALA A 213 -4.89 -14.18 -0.46
N ALA A 214 -4.28 -13.52 -1.45
CA ALA A 214 -2.82 -13.48 -1.61
C ALA A 214 -2.14 -12.43 -0.70
N LYS A 215 -2.92 -11.62 0.03
CA LYS A 215 -2.49 -10.52 0.89
C LYS A 215 -1.50 -9.57 0.20
N LYS A 216 -1.81 -9.19 -1.04
CA LYS A 216 -0.94 -8.34 -1.86
C LYS A 216 -1.71 -7.36 -2.71
N TRP A 217 -1.04 -6.25 -3.03
CA TRP A 217 -1.52 -5.33 -4.05
C TRP A 217 -1.52 -5.99 -5.42
N VAL A 218 -2.56 -5.72 -6.19
CA VAL A 218 -2.66 -6.24 -7.55
C VAL A 218 -1.81 -5.37 -8.47
N ALA A 219 -1.11 -6.02 -9.40
CA ALA A 219 -0.33 -5.39 -10.44
C ALA A 219 -0.75 -5.92 -11.81
N GLU A 220 -0.65 -5.08 -12.83
CA GLU A 220 -0.82 -5.47 -14.22
C GLU A 220 0.30 -6.41 -14.67
N LYS A 221 -0.04 -7.25 -15.65
CA LYS A 221 0.95 -8.05 -16.37
C LYS A 221 1.62 -7.17 -17.41
N GLU A 222 2.89 -7.44 -17.66
CA GLU A 222 3.67 -6.70 -18.62
C GLU A 222 3.03 -6.71 -20.03
N GLY A 223 3.01 -5.55 -20.69
CA GLY A 223 2.49 -5.38 -22.06
C GLY A 223 0.96 -5.38 -22.21
N LYS A 224 0.19 -5.34 -21.12
CA LYS A 224 -1.29 -5.37 -21.16
C LYS A 224 -1.92 -4.35 -20.19
N PRO A 225 -2.09 -3.07 -20.60
CA PRO A 225 -2.76 -2.06 -19.79
C PRO A 225 -4.29 -2.25 -19.79
N GLU A 226 -4.74 -3.38 -19.27
CA GLU A 226 -6.14 -3.77 -19.27
C GLU A 226 -6.97 -2.95 -18.27
N PHE A 227 -6.38 -2.52 -17.16
CA PHE A 227 -7.10 -1.80 -16.11
C PHE A 227 -7.67 -0.48 -16.61
N GLU A 228 -6.83 0.36 -17.22
CA GLU A 228 -7.26 1.67 -17.71
C GLU A 228 -8.29 1.51 -18.83
N LYS A 229 -8.09 0.53 -19.72
CA LYS A 229 -9.03 0.19 -20.79
C LYS A 229 -10.39 -0.23 -20.22
N MET A 230 -10.41 -1.10 -19.21
CA MET A 230 -11.66 -1.52 -18.54
C MET A 230 -12.34 -0.35 -17.84
N ALA A 231 -11.58 0.50 -17.12
CA ALA A 231 -12.11 1.66 -16.44
C ALA A 231 -12.75 2.66 -17.41
N ARG A 232 -12.07 2.99 -18.51
CA ARG A 232 -12.61 3.85 -19.59
C ARG A 232 -13.83 3.25 -20.27
N ALA A 233 -13.88 1.93 -20.42
CA ALA A 233 -15.01 1.26 -21.05
C ALA A 233 -16.29 1.31 -20.21
N VAL A 234 -16.17 1.42 -18.87
CA VAL A 234 -17.33 1.54 -17.98
C VAL A 234 -17.68 2.99 -17.64
N ASP A 235 -16.72 3.91 -17.68
CA ASP A 235 -16.90 5.36 -17.47
C ASP A 235 -17.40 6.02 -18.76
N THR A 236 -18.71 5.92 -18.99
CA THR A 236 -19.30 6.24 -20.30
C THR A 236 -19.41 7.73 -20.59
N ASP A 237 -19.41 8.57 -19.55
CA ASP A 237 -19.50 10.03 -19.67
C ASP A 237 -18.15 10.74 -19.46
N GLY A 238 -17.12 10.00 -19.06
CA GLY A 238 -15.74 10.49 -18.89
C GLY A 238 -15.57 11.41 -17.69
N ASN A 239 -16.54 11.47 -16.77
CA ASN A 239 -16.48 12.36 -15.61
C ASN A 239 -15.71 11.72 -14.43
N GLY A 240 -15.37 10.42 -14.55
CA GLY A 240 -14.77 9.57 -13.54
C GLY A 240 -15.79 8.59 -12.96
N LEU A 241 -15.33 7.43 -12.52
CA LEU A 241 -16.22 6.33 -12.12
C LEU A 241 -17.20 6.74 -11.03
N ASP A 242 -18.50 6.63 -11.32
CA ASP A 242 -19.55 6.67 -10.31
C ASP A 242 -19.66 5.35 -9.54
N ALA A 243 -20.58 5.27 -8.58
CA ALA A 243 -20.73 4.09 -7.74
C ALA A 243 -21.21 2.84 -8.50
N LEU A 244 -22.03 3.01 -9.54
CA LEU A 244 -22.54 1.92 -10.37
C LEU A 244 -21.46 1.45 -11.36
N GLU A 245 -20.75 2.38 -11.99
CA GLU A 245 -19.63 2.11 -12.89
C GLU A 245 -18.48 1.42 -12.14
N LEU A 246 -18.17 1.87 -10.92
CA LEU A 246 -17.20 1.19 -10.07
C LEU A 246 -17.62 -0.25 -9.79
N ARG A 247 -18.89 -0.48 -9.44
CA ARG A 247 -19.39 -1.85 -9.19
C ARG A 247 -19.27 -2.71 -10.44
N LYS A 248 -19.59 -2.16 -11.62
CA LYS A 248 -19.39 -2.85 -12.90
C LYS A 248 -17.92 -3.20 -13.12
N LEU A 249 -16.99 -2.26 -12.92
CA LEU A 249 -15.56 -2.49 -13.08
C LEU A 249 -15.04 -3.60 -12.17
N ILE A 250 -15.37 -3.56 -10.88
CA ILE A 250 -14.96 -4.60 -9.93
C ILE A 250 -15.58 -5.94 -10.27
N GLY A 251 -16.86 -5.97 -10.70
CA GLY A 251 -17.48 -7.17 -11.23
C GLY A 251 -16.75 -7.72 -12.46
N GLN A 252 -16.27 -6.86 -13.36
CA GLN A 252 -15.47 -7.28 -14.52
C GLN A 252 -14.10 -7.83 -14.12
N ILE A 253 -13.47 -7.30 -13.08
CA ILE A 253 -12.19 -7.77 -12.54
C ILE A 253 -12.34 -9.14 -11.83
N ASN A 254 -13.49 -9.36 -11.22
CA ASN A 254 -13.83 -10.58 -10.47
C ASN A 254 -14.77 -11.52 -11.25
N ARG A 255 -14.71 -11.54 -12.59
CA ARG A 255 -15.52 -12.44 -13.43
C ARG A 255 -15.23 -13.92 -13.19
N ASP A 256 -14.04 -14.25 -12.73
CA ASP A 256 -13.66 -15.62 -12.41
C ASP A 256 -14.23 -15.99 -11.03
N GLU A 257 -15.38 -16.65 -11.03
CA GLU A 257 -16.09 -17.08 -9.82
C GLU A 257 -15.31 -18.14 -9.01
N ALA A 258 -14.34 -18.82 -9.62
CA ALA A 258 -13.48 -19.77 -8.93
C ALA A 258 -12.37 -19.07 -8.12
N ALA A 259 -12.07 -17.81 -8.44
CA ALA A 259 -11.09 -17.00 -7.72
C ALA A 259 -11.74 -16.24 -6.56
N GLN A 260 -10.98 -16.04 -5.48
CA GLN A 260 -11.41 -15.16 -4.39
C GLN A 260 -11.57 -13.71 -4.91
N PRO A 261 -12.63 -13.00 -4.52
CA PRO A 261 -12.90 -11.66 -5.03
C PRO A 261 -11.84 -10.67 -4.53
N LYS A 262 -11.32 -9.88 -5.46
CA LYS A 262 -10.43 -8.74 -5.17
C LYS A 262 -11.27 -7.56 -4.73
N ASN A 263 -10.81 -6.83 -3.72
CA ASN A 263 -11.50 -5.66 -3.18
C ASN A 263 -10.63 -4.41 -3.31
N LEU A 264 -11.21 -3.26 -2.97
CA LEU A 264 -10.49 -2.01 -2.91
C LEU A 264 -10.16 -1.66 -1.46
N ARG A 265 -8.88 -1.35 -1.25
CA ARG A 265 -8.38 -0.83 0.01
C ARG A 265 -7.95 0.63 -0.20
N GLY A 266 -8.58 1.53 0.54
CA GLY A 266 -8.28 2.95 0.42
C GLY A 266 -7.04 3.35 1.23
N ARG A 267 -6.24 4.24 0.65
CA ARG A 267 -5.10 4.88 1.29
C ARG A 267 -5.15 6.38 1.02
N ILE A 268 -4.86 7.21 2.02
CA ILE A 268 -4.63 8.63 1.80
C ILE A 268 -3.23 8.82 1.23
N GLU A 269 -3.19 9.38 0.03
CA GLU A 269 -1.99 9.62 -0.76
C GLU A 269 -1.96 11.06 -1.25
N LEU A 270 -0.83 11.48 -1.83
CA LEU A 270 -0.77 12.74 -2.55
C LEU A 270 -1.39 12.60 -3.94
N ARG A 271 -2.01 13.68 -4.43
CA ARG A 271 -2.66 13.73 -5.75
C ARG A 271 -1.68 13.42 -6.86
N THR A 272 -0.47 13.97 -6.77
CA THR A 272 0.61 13.71 -7.72
C THR A 272 1.81 13.06 -7.04
N GLY A 273 2.55 12.23 -7.76
CA GLY A 273 3.79 11.64 -7.26
C GLY A 273 4.92 12.66 -7.10
N GLY A 274 4.91 13.73 -7.90
CA GLY A 274 5.88 14.83 -7.80
C GLY A 274 5.85 15.45 -6.40
N GLU A 275 4.67 15.88 -5.94
CA GLU A 275 4.49 16.54 -4.65
C GLU A 275 4.99 15.73 -3.43
N ALA A 276 5.28 14.43 -3.58
CA ALA A 276 5.92 13.64 -2.54
C ALA A 276 7.39 14.05 -2.29
N HIS A 277 8.02 14.82 -3.19
CA HIS A 277 9.42 15.23 -3.09
C HIS A 277 9.61 16.51 -2.25
N GLN A 278 8.55 17.28 -1.98
CA GLN A 278 8.60 18.49 -1.14
C GLN A 278 8.39 18.18 0.36
N LEU A 279 9.10 17.16 0.86
CA LEU A 279 8.98 16.72 2.26
C LEU A 279 9.47 17.79 3.23
N SER A 280 8.69 18.04 4.27
CA SER A 280 8.97 19.01 5.33
C SER A 280 9.46 18.34 6.61
N GLY A 281 10.17 19.11 7.42
CA GLY A 281 10.60 18.68 8.76
C GLY A 281 9.42 18.48 9.72
N LYS A 282 9.64 17.70 10.79
CA LYS A 282 8.60 17.31 11.77
C LYS A 282 7.81 18.46 12.42
N SER A 283 8.37 19.68 12.45
CA SER A 283 7.71 20.87 13.00
C SER A 283 6.68 21.47 12.06
N LYS A 284 6.80 21.23 10.75
CA LYS A 284 5.87 21.68 9.71
C LYS A 284 4.91 20.59 9.22
N ALA A 285 5.18 19.33 9.60
CA ALA A 285 4.31 18.20 9.29
C ALA A 285 2.92 18.37 9.93
N ILE A 286 1.89 17.87 9.25
CA ILE A 286 0.51 17.94 9.71
C ILE A 286 0.32 17.07 10.97
N LYS A 287 -0.22 17.70 12.03
CA LYS A 287 -0.66 17.03 13.27
C LYS A 287 -2.12 17.32 13.62
N ASP A 288 -2.77 18.22 12.88
CA ASP A 288 -4.18 18.53 13.08
C ASP A 288 -5.04 17.45 12.44
N CYS A 289 -5.65 16.61 13.29
CA CYS A 289 -6.53 15.53 12.89
C CYS A 289 -7.73 16.03 12.06
N ALA A 290 -8.18 17.27 12.26
CA ALA A 290 -9.33 17.83 11.57
C ALA A 290 -9.11 17.95 10.06
N ILE A 291 -7.86 18.04 9.60
CA ILE A 291 -7.53 18.12 8.16
C ILE A 291 -8.08 16.90 7.39
N CYS A 292 -8.08 15.72 8.01
CA CYS A 292 -8.58 14.49 7.40
C CYS A 292 -9.94 14.04 7.98
N HIS A 293 -10.21 14.28 9.26
CA HIS A 293 -11.38 13.71 9.93
C HIS A 293 -12.60 14.64 9.99
N ARG A 294 -12.48 15.90 9.58
CA ARG A 294 -13.66 16.78 9.50
C ARG A 294 -14.54 16.41 8.31
N GLN A 295 -15.84 16.66 8.42
CA GLN A 295 -16.75 16.50 7.29
C GLN A 295 -16.33 17.42 6.13
N GLY A 296 -16.30 16.89 4.92
CA GLY A 296 -15.83 17.64 3.75
C GLY A 296 -14.31 17.85 3.70
N ALA A 297 -13.54 17.08 4.48
CA ALA A 297 -12.09 17.08 4.41
C ALA A 297 -11.56 16.90 2.99
N GLU A 298 -10.51 17.63 2.66
CA GLU A 298 -9.90 17.72 1.31
C GLU A 298 -9.49 16.35 0.72
N PRO A 299 -8.86 15.43 1.48
CA PRO A 299 -8.51 14.12 0.93
C PRO A 299 -9.70 13.34 0.37
N PHE A 300 -10.88 13.51 0.97
CA PHE A 300 -12.11 12.80 0.60
C PHE A 300 -12.88 13.47 -0.53
N GLN A 301 -12.43 14.65 -1.01
CA GLN A 301 -13.01 15.30 -2.17
C GLN A 301 -12.36 14.84 -3.48
N ASN A 302 -11.19 14.21 -3.42
CA ASN A 302 -10.45 13.72 -4.57
C ASN A 302 -10.27 12.21 -4.43
N VAL A 303 -10.88 11.43 -5.34
CA VAL A 303 -10.86 9.97 -5.28
C VAL A 303 -10.33 9.42 -6.60
N ALA A 304 -9.49 8.40 -6.51
CA ALA A 304 -9.14 7.58 -7.65
C ALA A 304 -9.19 6.11 -7.27
N ILE A 305 -9.36 5.26 -8.27
CA ILE A 305 -9.07 3.84 -8.20
C ILE A 305 -7.69 3.60 -8.80
N SER A 306 -6.91 2.67 -8.24
CA SER A 306 -5.62 2.32 -8.81
C SER A 306 -5.24 0.85 -8.75
N ILE A 307 -4.31 0.49 -9.63
CA ILE A 307 -3.56 -0.76 -9.66
C ILE A 307 -2.08 -0.41 -9.85
N PHE A 308 -1.15 -1.31 -9.54
CA PHE A 308 0.23 -1.12 -9.96
C PHE A 308 0.44 -1.55 -11.42
N SER A 309 1.27 -0.82 -12.17
CA SER A 309 1.84 -1.32 -13.42
C SER A 309 2.80 -2.47 -13.14
N ALA A 310 3.22 -3.18 -14.19
CA ALA A 310 4.27 -4.20 -14.09
C ALA A 310 5.56 -3.65 -13.46
N ASP A 311 5.90 -2.38 -13.73
CA ASP A 311 7.08 -1.69 -13.19
C ASP A 311 6.84 -1.03 -11.82
N GLY A 312 5.69 -1.29 -11.18
CA GLY A 312 5.36 -0.80 -9.85
C GLY A 312 4.89 0.66 -9.78
N LYS A 313 4.54 1.30 -10.90
CA LYS A 313 3.94 2.64 -10.90
C LYS A 313 2.43 2.54 -10.61
N PRO A 314 1.85 3.36 -9.71
CA PRO A 314 0.42 3.37 -9.54
C PRO A 314 -0.26 3.93 -10.79
N LEU A 315 -1.08 3.12 -11.45
CA LEU A 315 -1.96 3.51 -12.54
C LEU A 315 -3.29 3.94 -11.94
N ARG A 316 -3.58 5.23 -12.02
CA ARG A 316 -4.74 5.86 -11.37
C ARG A 316 -5.82 6.20 -12.39
N TYR A 317 -7.07 5.92 -12.06
CA TYR A 317 -8.24 6.34 -12.80
C TYR A 317 -9.19 7.12 -11.89
N LYS A 318 -9.75 8.22 -12.36
CA LYS A 318 -10.59 9.12 -11.55
C LYS A 318 -11.87 8.41 -11.11
N ALA A 319 -12.28 8.65 -9.87
CA ALA A 319 -13.57 8.24 -9.35
C ALA A 319 -14.28 9.44 -8.69
N GLN A 320 -15.61 9.42 -8.67
CA GLN A 320 -16.40 10.41 -7.96
C GLN A 320 -16.25 10.23 -6.45
N LYS A 321 -16.44 11.30 -5.67
CA LYS A 321 -16.28 11.23 -4.20
C LYS A 321 -17.45 10.49 -3.53
N GLU A 322 -18.62 10.53 -4.15
CA GLU A 322 -19.87 9.91 -3.72
C GLU A 322 -19.74 8.39 -3.60
N VAL A 323 -18.79 7.81 -4.34
CA VAL A 323 -18.41 6.39 -4.29
C VAL A 323 -18.00 5.96 -2.88
N LEU A 324 -17.36 6.84 -2.11
CA LEU A 324 -16.92 6.55 -0.73
C LEU A 324 -18.06 6.45 0.30
N GLY A 325 -19.27 6.85 -0.08
CA GLY A 325 -20.46 6.78 0.77
C GLY A 325 -21.62 5.98 0.16
N SER A 326 -21.49 5.54 -1.09
CA SER A 326 -22.57 4.87 -1.81
C SER A 326 -22.79 3.44 -1.33
N VAL A 327 -24.07 3.06 -1.21
CA VAL A 327 -24.50 1.68 -0.91
C VAL A 327 -24.04 0.71 -1.98
N LEU A 328 -24.01 1.15 -3.24
CA LEU A 328 -23.61 0.33 -4.38
C LEU A 328 -22.12 -0.03 -4.35
N SER A 329 -21.32 0.69 -3.56
CA SER A 329 -19.89 0.49 -3.44
C SER A 329 -19.49 -0.26 -2.16
N VAL A 330 -20.44 -0.61 -1.28
CA VAL A 330 -20.16 -1.26 0.01
C VAL A 330 -19.40 -2.57 -0.16
N ASP A 331 -19.82 -3.41 -1.11
CA ASP A 331 -19.15 -4.69 -1.37
C ASP A 331 -17.74 -4.47 -1.92
N SER A 332 -17.59 -3.57 -2.90
CA SER A 332 -16.29 -3.23 -3.51
C SER A 332 -15.30 -2.59 -2.53
N LEU A 333 -15.81 -1.83 -1.55
CA LEU A 333 -15.03 -1.04 -0.58
C LEU A 333 -15.00 -1.67 0.81
N ARG A 334 -15.32 -2.97 0.94
CA ARG A 334 -15.43 -3.63 2.25
C ARG A 334 -14.18 -3.44 3.12
N GLU A 335 -12.99 -3.54 2.53
CA GLU A 335 -11.71 -3.36 3.23
C GLU A 335 -11.43 -1.89 3.60
N PHE A 336 -11.94 -0.94 2.83
CA PHE A 336 -11.84 0.48 3.16
C PHE A 336 -12.64 0.84 4.42
N TYR A 337 -13.88 0.33 4.53
CA TYR A 337 -14.73 0.58 5.69
C TYR A 337 -14.27 -0.18 6.93
N ALA A 338 -13.71 -1.38 6.78
CA ALA A 338 -13.19 -2.18 7.89
C ALA A 338 -12.07 -1.46 8.66
N VAL A 339 -11.32 -0.58 7.99
CA VAL A 339 -10.24 0.21 8.60
C VAL A 339 -10.74 1.56 9.15
N GLY A 340 -12.04 1.85 9.05
CA GLY A 340 -12.64 3.08 9.59
C GLY A 340 -12.36 4.33 8.76
N GLY A 341 -12.07 4.18 7.46
CA GLY A 341 -11.70 5.28 6.57
C GLY A 341 -12.79 6.34 6.37
N THR A 342 -14.06 5.98 6.48
CA THR A 342 -15.20 6.94 6.37
C THR A 342 -16.35 6.58 7.30
N ARG A 343 -17.04 7.62 7.78
CA ARG A 343 -18.35 7.47 8.45
C ARG A 343 -19.44 7.39 7.37
N ASN A 344 -19.93 6.18 7.07
CA ASN A 344 -21.09 6.03 6.20
C ASN A 344 -22.37 6.36 7.01
N VAL A 345 -23.08 7.42 6.60
CA VAL A 345 -24.29 7.90 7.30
C VAL A 345 -25.39 6.85 7.31
N LEU A 346 -25.52 6.03 6.26
CA LEU A 346 -26.51 4.96 6.22
C LEU A 346 -26.21 3.88 7.27
N LEU A 347 -24.95 3.44 7.37
CA LEU A 347 -24.57 2.45 8.39
C LEU A 347 -24.84 2.98 9.80
N TYR A 348 -24.65 4.28 10.03
CA TYR A 348 -25.01 4.91 11.29
C TYR A 348 -26.52 4.91 11.53
N ILE A 349 -27.33 5.28 10.54
CA ILE A 349 -28.79 5.22 10.63
C ILE A 349 -29.26 3.78 10.90
N LEU A 350 -28.74 2.80 10.18
CA LEU A 350 -29.07 1.39 10.36
C LEU A 350 -28.68 0.90 11.76
N LEU A 351 -27.51 1.29 12.27
CA LEU A 351 -27.10 0.98 13.64
C LEU A 351 -28.06 1.61 14.66
N VAL A 352 -28.43 2.87 14.50
CA VAL A 352 -29.42 3.55 15.37
C VAL A 352 -30.77 2.84 15.31
N LEU A 353 -31.26 2.48 14.13
CA LEU A 353 -32.50 1.74 13.96
C LEU A 353 -32.44 0.36 14.60
N ALA A 354 -31.32 -0.36 14.47
CA ALA A 354 -31.10 -1.66 15.09
C ALA A 354 -31.09 -1.56 16.62
N VAL A 355 -30.45 -0.53 17.18
CA VAL A 355 -30.47 -0.26 18.63
C VAL A 355 -31.89 0.09 19.09
N LEU A 356 -32.59 0.97 18.37
CA LEU A 356 -33.98 1.33 18.69
C LEU A 356 -34.92 0.12 18.63
N ALA A 357 -34.80 -0.72 17.61
CA ALA A 357 -35.56 -1.97 17.49
C ALA A 357 -35.22 -2.95 18.63
N GLY A 358 -33.94 -3.08 18.97
CA GLY A 358 -33.48 -3.91 20.08
C GLY A 358 -34.01 -3.43 21.45
N LEU A 359 -34.16 -2.12 21.64
CA LEU A 359 -34.75 -1.52 22.85
C LEU A 359 -36.29 -1.56 22.86
N ALA A 360 -36.93 -1.52 21.69
CA ALA A 360 -38.39 -1.54 21.58
C ALA A 360 -39.00 -2.84 22.11
N VAL A 361 -38.33 -3.99 21.91
CA VAL A 361 -38.81 -5.30 22.39
C VAL A 361 -38.91 -5.37 23.93
N PRO A 362 -37.86 -5.10 24.73
CA PRO A 362 -37.96 -5.15 26.18
C PRO A 362 -38.88 -4.06 26.74
N ILE A 363 -38.88 -2.85 26.16
CA ILE A 363 -39.79 -1.76 26.59
C ILE A 363 -41.23 -2.17 26.32
N GLY A 364 -41.54 -2.65 25.11
CA GLY A 364 -42.87 -3.12 24.74
C GLY A 364 -43.34 -4.27 25.63
N HIS A 365 -42.46 -5.23 25.94
CA HIS A 365 -42.76 -6.31 26.86
C HIS A 365 -43.11 -5.81 28.27
N GLN A 366 -42.34 -4.84 28.81
CA GLN A 366 -42.63 -4.28 30.14
C GLN A 366 -43.93 -3.47 30.16
N VAL A 367 -44.20 -2.66 29.13
CA VAL A 367 -45.45 -1.91 29.02
C VAL A 367 -46.64 -2.86 28.94
N LEU A 368 -46.56 -3.91 28.12
CA LEU A 368 -47.62 -4.92 28.01
C LEU A 368 -47.84 -5.64 29.34
N LYS A 369 -46.78 -6.00 30.06
CA LYS A 369 -46.85 -6.61 31.39
C LYS A 369 -47.58 -5.71 32.39
N ILE A 370 -47.30 -4.40 32.37
CA ILE A 370 -47.97 -3.41 33.22
C ILE A 370 -49.46 -3.32 32.87
N ILE A 371 -49.80 -3.25 31.59
CA ILE A 371 -51.20 -3.19 31.11
C ILE A 371 -51.97 -4.44 31.53
N VAL A 372 -51.43 -5.63 31.25
CA VAL A 372 -52.08 -6.91 31.60
C VAL A 372 -52.27 -7.04 33.11
N LYS A 373 -51.25 -6.68 33.90
CA LYS A 373 -51.37 -6.69 35.37
C LYS A 373 -52.46 -5.71 35.85
N GLY A 374 -52.52 -4.51 35.27
CA GLY A 374 -53.55 -3.52 35.59
C GLY A 374 -54.97 -4.01 35.28
N GLU A 375 -55.17 -4.64 34.13
CA GLU A 375 -56.47 -5.22 33.74
C GLU A 375 -56.88 -6.39 34.64
N LEU A 376 -55.94 -7.30 34.98
CA LEU A 376 -56.21 -8.38 35.92
C LEU A 376 -56.61 -7.85 37.31
N GLU A 377 -55.92 -6.82 37.80
CA GLU A 377 -56.27 -6.18 39.08
C GLU A 377 -57.62 -5.45 39.05
N ARG A 378 -58.02 -4.89 37.90
CA ARG A 378 -59.35 -4.28 37.71
C ARG A 378 -60.44 -5.35 37.70
N ALA A 379 -60.25 -6.43 36.94
CA ALA A 379 -61.17 -7.55 36.89
C ALA A 379 -61.34 -8.20 38.27
N ALA A 380 -60.26 -8.39 39.03
CA ALA A 380 -60.31 -8.92 40.39
C ALA A 380 -61.06 -7.99 41.36
N ARG A 381 -60.92 -6.67 41.21
CA ARG A 381 -61.68 -5.68 42.00
C ARG A 381 -63.17 -5.72 41.66
N GLN A 382 -63.53 -5.86 40.40
CA GLN A 382 -64.93 -5.97 39.96
C GLN A 382 -65.59 -7.27 40.45
N ASP A 383 -64.88 -8.41 40.36
CA ASP A 383 -65.38 -9.70 40.88
C ASP A 383 -65.59 -9.65 42.41
N LYS A 384 -64.67 -9.04 43.16
CA LYS A 384 -64.85 -8.81 44.61
C LYS A 384 -66.04 -7.89 44.91
N ALA A 385 -66.23 -6.82 44.13
CA ALA A 385 -67.35 -5.89 44.30
C ALA A 385 -68.71 -6.49 43.90
N ALA A 386 -68.72 -7.50 43.03
CA ALA A 386 -69.90 -8.28 42.67
C ALA A 386 -70.22 -9.30 43.78
N LYS A 387 -69.24 -10.06 44.26
CA LYS A 387 -69.42 -11.05 45.35
C LYS A 387 -69.76 -10.43 46.70
N GLY A 388 -69.29 -9.22 46.97
CA GLY A 388 -69.64 -8.46 48.19
C GLY A 388 -71.06 -7.89 48.21
N ARG A 389 -71.81 -7.96 47.09
CA ARG A 389 -73.22 -7.54 46.99
C ARG A 389 -74.22 -8.69 47.20
N ASP A 390 -73.75 -9.94 47.21
CA ASP A 390 -74.57 -11.15 47.36
C ASP A 390 -74.48 -11.80 48.75
N GLN A 391 -73.91 -11.11 49.75
CA GLN A 391 -74.01 -11.52 51.15
C GLN A 391 -75.06 -10.65 51.87
N PRO A 392 -76.11 -11.26 52.46
CA PRO A 392 -77.26 -10.55 53.02
C PRO A 392 -76.96 -9.70 54.25
#